data_AF-A0A968BXM7-F1
#
_entry.id   AF-A0A968BXM7-F1
#
_cell.length_a   1.000
_cell.length_b   1.000
_cell.length_c   1.000
_cell.angle_alpha   90.00
_cell.angle_beta   90.00
_cell.angle_gamma   90.00
#
_symmetry.space_group_name_H-M   'P 1'
#
loop_
_entity.id
_entity.type
_entity.pdbx_description
1 polymer ?
#
loop_
_entity_poly.entity_id
_entity_poly.type
_entity_poly.pdbx_seq_one_letter_code
_entity_poly.pdbx_strand_id
1 'polypeptide(L)'
;MVLNPAKFEYRQQVWFSGEEYGVSQRLAVWALAVEDELSAASQEEAWELTLRQALARFDLVHKFAYVRDMTPAFVPYYGGETYLYFLYAWIPRLLWSDKPSASEAVDRLDVDYGFKYESQPVTVAMGQLPEAYANFGVLGIGLVMALQGLIFALLDAALNGRRSEGGRAIYLVVMAFFLNGIGTSATVLFGALAQQILASALILRPFAYGFRSDRKEPAHETQPGSEQAAALQ
;
A
#
# COMPACT_ATOMS: atom_id res chain seq x y z
N MET A 1 6.92 -16.26 -0.26
CA MET A 1 7.77 -15.08 0.11
C MET A 1 8.66 -15.52 1.27
N VAL A 2 9.77 -16.19 0.96
CA VAL A 2 10.73 -16.83 1.90
C VAL A 2 11.52 -15.81 2.73
N LEU A 3 11.65 -14.57 2.23
CA LEU A 3 12.56 -13.59 2.80
C LEU A 3 12.09 -12.91 4.10
N ASN A 4 10.80 -12.95 4.44
CA ASN A 4 10.29 -12.32 5.66
C ASN A 4 10.50 -13.21 6.90
N PRO A 5 10.19 -14.52 6.85
CA PRO A 5 10.50 -15.46 7.93
C PRO A 5 12.01 -15.59 8.20
N ALA A 6 12.83 -15.77 7.14
CA ALA A 6 14.29 -15.81 7.27
C ALA A 6 14.89 -14.53 7.91
N LYS A 7 14.28 -13.36 7.65
CA LYS A 7 14.65 -12.10 8.32
C LYS A 7 14.26 -12.07 9.79
N PHE A 8 13.13 -12.69 10.16
CA PHE A 8 12.68 -12.77 11.54
C PHE A 8 13.61 -13.65 12.37
N GLU A 9 13.96 -14.82 11.84
CA GLU A 9 14.89 -15.76 12.48
C GLU A 9 16.30 -15.16 12.62
N TYR A 10 16.80 -14.52 11.56
CA TYR A 10 18.04 -13.75 11.62
C TYR A 10 18.03 -12.67 12.71
N ARG A 11 16.92 -11.92 12.85
CA ARG A 11 16.78 -10.88 13.88
C ARG A 11 16.77 -11.46 15.29
N GLN A 12 16.09 -12.59 15.51
CA GLN A 12 16.13 -13.29 16.79
C GLN A 12 17.56 -13.69 17.19
N GLN A 13 18.33 -14.24 16.24
CA GLN A 13 19.66 -14.76 16.53
C GLN A 13 20.75 -13.69 16.63
N VAL A 14 20.64 -12.58 15.88
CA VAL A 14 21.70 -11.56 15.80
C VAL A 14 21.37 -10.27 16.56
N TRP A 15 20.09 -9.87 16.61
CA TRP A 15 19.71 -8.57 17.16
C TRP A 15 19.34 -8.64 18.64
N PHE A 16 18.82 -9.78 19.10
CA PHE A 16 18.34 -9.96 20.48
C PHE A 16 19.28 -10.79 21.37
N SER A 17 20.36 -11.36 20.81
CA SER A 17 21.33 -12.20 21.52
C SER A 17 22.43 -11.43 22.25
N GLY A 18 22.58 -10.12 21.99
CA GLY A 18 23.54 -9.27 22.70
C GLY A 18 25.02 -9.54 22.37
N GLU A 19 25.33 -10.42 21.42
CA GLU A 19 26.70 -10.72 20.99
C GLU A 19 27.12 -9.85 19.78
N GLU A 20 28.38 -9.39 19.76
CA GLU A 20 28.95 -8.67 18.62
C GLU A 20 29.33 -9.63 17.50
N TYR A 21 28.38 -9.93 16.60
CA TYR A 21 28.68 -10.69 15.39
C TYR A 21 29.48 -9.88 14.38
N GLY A 22 30.58 -10.46 13.89
CA GLY A 22 31.32 -9.94 12.74
C GLY A 22 30.52 -10.04 11.43
N VAL A 23 30.89 -9.24 10.41
CA VAL A 23 30.18 -9.16 9.12
C VAL A 23 30.09 -10.52 8.42
N SER A 24 31.15 -11.34 8.48
CA SER A 24 31.18 -12.69 7.90
C SER A 24 30.23 -13.67 8.60
N GLN A 25 30.12 -13.58 9.93
CA GLN A 25 29.22 -14.43 10.72
C GLN A 25 27.76 -14.05 10.47
N ARG A 26 27.45 -12.75 10.35
CA ARG A 26 26.10 -12.28 9.99
C ARG A 26 25.66 -12.80 8.62
N LEU A 27 26.57 -12.82 7.64
CA LEU A 27 26.27 -13.35 6.31
C LEU A 27 26.06 -14.86 6.33
N ALA A 28 26.83 -15.60 7.12
CA ALA A 28 26.66 -17.04 7.27
C ALA A 28 25.31 -17.40 7.93
N VAL A 29 24.93 -16.70 9.02
CA VAL A 29 23.64 -16.90 9.69
C VAL A 29 22.48 -16.56 8.75
N TRP A 30 22.60 -15.49 7.97
CA TRP A 30 21.57 -15.12 7.00
C TRP A 30 21.45 -16.15 5.86
N ALA A 31 22.57 -16.68 5.35
CA ALA A 31 22.56 -17.70 4.30
C ALA A 31 21.90 -19.00 4.77
N LEU A 32 22.20 -19.45 5.98
CA LEU A 32 21.60 -20.64 6.58
C LEU A 32 20.09 -20.47 6.81
N ALA A 33 19.66 -19.33 7.35
CA ALA A 33 18.24 -19.04 7.55
C ALA A 33 17.45 -18.97 6.23
N VAL A 34 18.10 -18.56 5.14
CA VAL A 34 17.49 -18.55 3.80
C VAL A 34 17.43 -19.94 3.19
N GLU A 35 18.46 -20.77 3.40
CA GLU A 35 18.52 -22.15 2.92
C GLU A 35 17.48 -23.05 3.62
N ASP A 36 17.34 -22.89 4.94
CA ASP A 36 16.36 -23.63 5.75
C ASP A 36 14.93 -23.33 5.27
N GLU A 37 14.59 -22.03 5.11
CA GLU A 37 13.28 -21.61 4.61
C GLU A 37 13.04 -22.02 3.15
N LEU A 38 14.06 -21.99 2.28
CA LEU A 38 13.94 -22.46 0.89
C LEU A 38 13.64 -23.97 0.83
N SER A 39 14.16 -24.74 1.78
CA SER A 39 13.90 -26.17 1.88
C SER A 39 12.49 -26.48 2.43
N ALA A 40 12.02 -25.66 3.38
CA ALA A 40 10.67 -25.71 3.95
C ALA A 40 9.56 -25.29 2.96
N ALA A 41 9.88 -24.40 2.01
CA ALA A 41 8.93 -23.85 1.03
C ALA A 41 8.41 -24.85 -0.03
N SER A 42 8.76 -26.14 0.04
CA SER A 42 8.55 -27.09 -1.06
C SER A 42 7.17 -27.76 -1.13
N GLN A 43 6.29 -27.72 -0.11
CA GLN A 43 4.89 -28.16 -0.29
C GLN A 43 3.86 -27.77 0.80
N GLU A 44 4.25 -27.49 2.05
CA GLU A 44 3.29 -27.23 3.16
C GLU A 44 2.84 -25.75 3.30
N GLU A 45 3.59 -24.78 2.75
CA GLU A 45 3.39 -23.35 3.00
C GLU A 45 2.15 -22.74 2.32
N ALA A 46 1.61 -23.30 1.23
CA ALA A 46 0.49 -22.68 0.52
C ALA A 46 -0.78 -22.63 1.40
N TRP A 47 -0.99 -23.68 2.20
CA TRP A 47 -2.09 -23.73 3.16
C TRP A 47 -1.84 -22.79 4.34
N GLU A 48 -0.63 -22.80 4.92
CA GLU A 48 -0.28 -21.89 6.00
C GLU A 48 -0.37 -20.42 5.61
N LEU A 49 0.09 -20.06 4.41
CA LEU A 49 0.01 -18.69 3.90
C LEU A 49 -1.45 -18.26 3.75
N THR A 50 -2.29 -19.13 3.20
CA THR A 50 -3.73 -18.88 3.05
C THR A 50 -4.41 -18.74 4.41
N LEU A 51 -4.06 -19.61 5.38
CA LEU A 51 -4.54 -19.53 6.75
C LEU A 51 -4.09 -18.24 7.43
N ARG A 52 -2.81 -17.85 7.34
CA ARG A 52 -2.29 -16.60 7.92
C ARG A 52 -2.99 -15.38 7.32
N GLN A 53 -3.26 -15.38 6.02
CA GLN A 53 -4.02 -14.31 5.35
C GLN A 53 -5.50 -14.28 5.77
N ALA A 54 -6.11 -15.43 6.04
CA ALA A 54 -7.47 -15.50 6.57
C ALA A 54 -7.50 -15.01 8.03
N LEU A 55 -6.55 -15.45 8.86
CA LEU A 55 -6.38 -15.02 10.25
C LEU A 55 -6.13 -13.51 10.35
N ALA A 56 -5.31 -12.93 9.48
CA ALA A 56 -5.10 -11.49 9.43
C ALA A 56 -6.39 -10.71 9.10
N ARG A 57 -7.29 -11.28 8.29
CA ARG A 57 -8.61 -10.69 8.02
C ARG A 57 -9.55 -10.84 9.21
N PHE A 58 -9.53 -11.98 9.90
CA PHE A 58 -10.27 -12.17 11.14
C PHE A 58 -9.81 -11.22 12.25
N ASP A 59 -8.51 -10.95 12.35
CA ASP A 59 -7.92 -10.01 13.29
C ASP A 59 -8.45 -8.58 13.08
N LEU A 60 -8.59 -8.12 11.82
CA LEU A 60 -9.20 -6.82 11.50
C LEU A 60 -10.67 -6.72 11.96
N VAL A 61 -11.46 -7.78 11.75
CA VAL A 61 -12.86 -7.81 12.21
C VAL A 61 -12.94 -7.82 13.73
N HIS A 62 -12.05 -8.56 14.39
CA HIS A 62 -11.94 -8.60 15.84
C HIS A 62 -11.57 -7.22 16.41
N LYS A 63 -10.56 -6.56 15.86
CA LYS A 63 -10.16 -5.19 16.24
C LYS A 63 -11.30 -4.20 16.05
N PHE A 64 -12.07 -4.32 14.97
CA PHE A 64 -13.25 -3.48 14.75
C PHE A 64 -14.32 -3.68 15.83
N ALA A 65 -14.66 -4.93 16.14
CA ALA A 65 -15.62 -5.25 17.19
C ALA A 65 -15.16 -4.70 18.55
N TYR A 66 -13.88 -4.88 18.87
CA TYR A 66 -13.29 -4.37 20.11
C TYR A 66 -13.34 -2.84 20.21
N VAL A 67 -12.94 -2.13 19.14
CA VAL A 67 -13.01 -0.65 19.09
C VAL A 67 -14.45 -0.16 19.24
N ARG A 68 -15.42 -0.86 18.63
CA ARG A 68 -16.85 -0.57 18.77
C ARG A 68 -17.35 -0.75 20.20
N ASP A 69 -16.91 -1.80 20.89
CA ASP A 69 -17.35 -2.07 22.27
C ASP A 69 -16.71 -1.10 23.26
N MET A 70 -15.48 -0.67 23.00
CA MET A 70 -14.77 0.29 23.86
C MET A 70 -15.20 1.75 23.63
N THR A 71 -15.70 2.09 22.44
CA THR A 71 -16.02 3.48 22.06
C THR A 71 -17.54 3.68 21.97
N PRO A 72 -18.15 4.69 22.63
CA PRO A 72 -17.52 5.81 23.31
C PRO A 72 -17.38 5.64 24.84
N ALA A 73 -17.77 4.49 25.39
CA ALA A 73 -17.96 4.33 26.84
C ALA A 73 -16.64 4.35 27.64
N PHE A 74 -15.58 3.75 27.10
CA PHE A 74 -14.26 3.66 27.74
C PHE A 74 -13.24 4.57 27.05
N VAL A 75 -13.26 4.60 25.72
CA VAL A 75 -12.44 5.50 24.90
C VAL A 75 -13.39 6.51 24.23
N PRO A 76 -13.29 7.82 24.54
CA PRO A 76 -14.08 8.84 23.86
C PRO A 76 -13.75 8.93 22.37
N TYR A 77 -14.66 9.50 21.58
CA TYR A 77 -14.37 9.78 20.17
C TYR A 77 -13.19 10.75 20.01
N TYR A 78 -12.25 10.43 19.13
CA TYR A 78 -11.07 11.27 18.85
C TYR A 78 -11.40 12.54 18.05
N GLY A 79 -12.58 12.62 17.44
CA GLY A 79 -13.03 13.84 16.76
C GLY A 79 -12.16 14.27 15.55
N GLY A 80 -11.39 13.36 14.96
CA GLY A 80 -10.55 13.62 13.80
C GLY A 80 -9.08 13.89 14.11
N GLU A 81 -8.64 13.80 15.36
CA GLU A 81 -7.23 14.00 15.74
C GLU A 81 -6.28 13.14 14.90
N THR A 82 -6.66 11.90 14.59
CA THR A 82 -5.80 10.96 13.86
C THR A 82 -5.65 11.37 12.39
N TYR A 83 -6.59 12.15 11.87
CA TYR A 83 -6.61 12.66 10.49
C TYR A 83 -5.95 14.03 10.33
N LEU A 84 -5.57 14.71 11.42
CA LEU A 84 -4.88 16.00 11.34
C LEU A 84 -3.58 15.90 10.53
N TYR A 85 -2.93 14.73 10.55
CA TYR A 85 -1.75 14.47 9.75
C TYR A 85 -1.96 14.74 8.25
N PHE A 86 -3.17 14.55 7.71
CA PHE A 86 -3.46 14.84 6.30
C PHE A 86 -3.26 16.31 5.92
N LEU A 87 -3.45 17.24 6.85
CA LEU A 87 -3.32 18.67 6.57
C LEU A 87 -1.87 19.04 6.21
N TYR A 88 -0.91 18.34 6.81
CA TYR A 88 0.51 18.60 6.61
C TYR A 88 1.27 17.43 5.96
N ALA A 89 0.61 16.31 5.64
CA ALA A 89 1.20 15.11 5.02
C ALA A 89 2.00 15.41 3.74
N TRP A 90 1.51 16.35 2.94
CA TRP A 90 2.08 16.78 1.65
C TRP A 90 3.42 17.50 1.76
N ILE A 91 3.75 18.03 2.95
CA ILE A 91 5.01 18.73 3.21
C ILE A 91 6.15 17.70 3.26
N PRO A 92 7.14 17.77 2.35
CA PRO A 92 8.30 16.89 2.37
C PRO A 92 9.15 17.09 3.64
N ARG A 93 9.75 16.03 4.15
CA ARG A 93 10.64 16.09 5.33
C ARG A 93 11.88 16.98 5.11
N LEU A 94 12.24 17.28 3.86
CA LEU A 94 13.31 18.23 3.55
C LEU A 94 12.97 19.66 4.00
N LEU A 95 11.68 20.05 3.95
CA LEU A 95 11.22 21.38 4.35
C LEU A 95 10.82 21.45 5.84
N TRP A 96 10.41 20.32 6.42
CA TRP A 96 10.08 20.21 7.85
C TRP A 96 10.60 18.88 8.39
N SER A 97 11.79 18.91 8.99
CA SER A 97 12.48 17.73 9.52
C SER A 97 11.72 17.10 10.69
N ASP A 98 11.27 17.93 11.63
CA ASP A 98 10.64 17.51 12.89
C ASP A 98 9.12 17.34 12.78
N LYS A 99 8.62 17.12 11.56
CA LYS A 99 7.19 16.91 11.31
C LYS A 99 6.71 15.62 12.01
N PRO A 100 5.61 15.68 12.79
CA PRO A 100 4.98 14.50 13.40
C PRO A 100 4.72 13.44 12.34
N SER A 101 4.96 12.17 12.67
CA SER A 101 4.85 11.10 11.67
C SER A 101 3.41 10.58 11.56
N ALA A 102 3.04 10.06 10.38
CA ALA A 102 1.79 9.32 10.21
C ALA A 102 1.67 8.16 11.20
N SER A 103 2.80 7.53 11.52
CA SER A 103 2.88 6.41 12.45
C SER A 103 2.47 6.84 13.85
N GLU A 104 2.86 8.03 14.29
CA GLU A 104 2.62 8.52 15.66
C GLU A 104 1.13 8.66 15.99
N ALA A 105 0.33 9.16 15.04
CA ALA A 105 -1.13 9.25 15.20
C ALA A 105 -1.78 7.85 15.30
N VAL A 106 -1.26 6.88 14.55
CA VAL A 106 -1.72 5.48 14.57
C VAL A 106 -1.21 4.75 15.82
N ASP A 107 -0.03 5.11 16.30
CA ASP A 107 0.61 4.51 17.46
C ASP A 107 -0.16 4.84 18.73
N ARG A 108 -0.60 6.10 18.85
CA ARG A 108 -1.45 6.54 19.95
C ARG A 108 -2.73 5.74 20.03
N LEU A 109 -3.38 5.56 18.89
CA LEU A 109 -4.55 4.69 18.75
C LEU A 109 -4.24 3.25 19.19
N ASP A 110 -3.14 2.66 18.72
CA ASP A 110 -2.78 1.28 19.09
C ASP A 110 -2.51 1.14 20.60
N VAL A 111 -1.96 2.17 21.25
CA VAL A 111 -1.73 2.21 22.70
C VAL A 111 -3.04 2.37 23.48
N ASP A 112 -3.90 3.32 23.09
CA ASP A 112 -5.14 3.62 23.80
C ASP A 112 -6.12 2.43 23.78
N TYR A 113 -6.11 1.63 22.71
CA TYR A 113 -6.90 0.38 22.62
C TYR A 113 -6.12 -0.86 23.09
N GLY A 114 -4.91 -0.71 23.63
CA GLY A 114 -4.13 -1.81 24.21
C GLY A 114 -3.62 -2.85 23.20
N PHE A 115 -3.60 -2.52 21.90
CA PHE A 115 -2.98 -3.37 20.87
C PHE A 115 -1.46 -3.31 20.92
N LYS A 116 -0.91 -2.29 21.56
CA LYS A 116 0.53 -2.01 21.66
C LYS A 116 0.86 -1.43 23.04
N TYR A 117 2.06 -1.72 23.55
CA TYR A 117 2.64 -1.00 24.68
C TYR A 117 3.49 0.18 24.21
N GLU A 118 3.55 1.27 24.98
CA GLU A 118 4.35 2.47 24.65
C GLU A 118 5.82 2.16 24.34
N SER A 119 6.39 1.13 24.98
CA SER A 119 7.79 0.71 24.79
C SER A 119 8.04 -0.10 23.52
N GLN A 120 7.00 -0.57 22.84
CA GLN A 120 7.15 -1.32 21.60
C GLN A 120 7.49 -0.34 20.45
N PRO A 121 8.46 -0.64 19.58
CA PRO A 121 8.80 0.25 18.46
C PRO A 121 7.92 0.03 17.22
N VAL A 122 7.07 -1.02 17.22
CA VAL A 122 6.31 -1.44 16.05
C VAL A 122 4.86 -0.99 16.16
N THR A 123 4.37 -0.29 15.14
CA THR A 123 2.95 0.06 14.99
C THR A 123 2.20 -1.10 14.36
N VAL A 124 1.08 -1.50 14.96
CA VAL A 124 0.26 -2.64 14.54
C VAL A 124 -0.78 -2.19 13.51
N ALA A 125 -1.20 -0.93 13.58
CA ALA A 125 -2.25 -0.31 12.80
C ALA A 125 -3.56 -1.11 12.85
N MET A 126 -4.52 -0.62 13.64
CA MET A 126 -5.86 -1.21 13.75
C MET A 126 -6.68 -1.24 12.44
N GLY A 127 -6.26 -0.49 11.41
CA GLY A 127 -6.91 -0.44 10.11
C GLY A 127 -7.88 0.74 9.94
N GLN A 128 -8.22 1.04 8.70
CA GLN A 128 -8.99 2.24 8.33
C GLN A 128 -10.44 2.26 8.85
N LEU A 129 -11.13 1.11 8.91
CA LEU A 129 -12.51 1.04 9.42
C LEU A 129 -12.60 1.30 10.92
N PRO A 130 -11.80 0.61 11.78
CA PRO A 130 -11.75 0.90 13.21
C PRO A 130 -11.32 2.35 13.50
N GLU A 131 -10.33 2.87 12.77
CA GLU A 131 -9.89 4.28 12.91
C GLU A 131 -11.04 5.26 12.61
N ALA A 132 -11.82 5.03 11.54
CA ALA A 132 -12.94 5.91 11.20
C ALA A 132 -14.05 5.88 12.26
N TYR A 133 -14.30 4.70 12.85
CA TYR A 133 -15.24 4.54 13.94
C TYR A 133 -14.75 5.21 15.23
N ALA A 134 -13.47 5.03 15.59
CA ALA A 134 -12.87 5.66 16.76
C ALA A 134 -12.94 7.20 16.68
N ASN A 135 -12.88 7.79 15.49
CA ASN A 135 -12.97 9.24 15.32
C ASN A 135 -14.40 9.79 15.35
N PHE A 136 -15.33 9.20 14.59
CA PHE A 136 -16.67 9.78 14.39
C PHE A 136 -17.81 8.75 14.40
N GLY A 137 -17.54 7.54 14.88
CA GLY A 137 -18.50 6.42 14.89
C GLY A 137 -18.91 5.97 13.49
N VAL A 138 -20.17 5.52 13.35
CA VAL A 138 -20.70 4.98 12.08
C VAL A 138 -20.67 6.02 10.96
N LEU A 139 -20.90 7.31 11.28
CA LEU A 139 -20.82 8.40 10.31
C LEU A 139 -19.39 8.56 9.75
N GLY A 140 -18.38 8.38 10.61
CA GLY A 140 -16.97 8.40 10.20
C GLY A 140 -16.65 7.35 9.15
N ILE A 141 -17.14 6.12 9.34
CA ILE A 141 -16.95 5.04 8.36
C ILE A 141 -17.53 5.47 7.00
N GLY A 142 -18.77 5.94 6.97
CA GLY A 142 -19.43 6.39 5.75
C GLY A 142 -18.64 7.51 5.06
N LEU A 143 -18.19 8.51 5.81
CA LEU A 143 -17.44 9.66 5.29
C LEU A 143 -16.08 9.25 4.72
N VAL A 144 -15.32 8.42 5.44
CA VAL A 144 -13.99 7.98 5.01
C VAL A 144 -14.07 7.06 3.79
N MET A 145 -15.04 6.13 3.74
CA MET A 145 -15.26 5.28 2.57
C MET A 145 -15.73 6.07 1.35
N ALA A 146 -16.62 7.05 1.54
CA ALA A 146 -17.05 7.93 0.46
C ALA A 146 -15.90 8.79 -0.08
N LEU A 147 -15.08 9.35 0.82
CA LEU A 147 -13.89 10.12 0.44
C LEU A 147 -12.89 9.25 -0.33
N GLN A 148 -12.65 8.02 0.11
CA GLN A 148 -11.81 7.06 -0.61
C GLN A 148 -12.35 6.79 -2.02
N GLY A 149 -13.66 6.51 -2.14
CA GLY A 149 -14.30 6.29 -3.43
C GLY A 149 -14.18 7.51 -4.36
N LEU A 150 -14.33 8.71 -3.82
CA LEU A 150 -14.13 9.96 -4.56
C LEU A 150 -12.68 10.10 -5.04
N ILE A 151 -11.70 9.80 -4.20
CA ILE A 151 -10.27 9.83 -4.57
C ILE A 151 -10.00 8.83 -5.71
N PHE A 152 -10.56 7.62 -5.65
CA PHE A 152 -10.42 6.65 -6.73
C PHE A 152 -11.06 7.12 -8.03
N ALA A 153 -12.26 7.72 -7.97
CA ALA A 153 -12.92 8.28 -9.15
C ALA A 153 -12.10 9.43 -9.77
N LEU A 154 -11.50 10.29 -8.94
CA LEU A 154 -10.61 11.37 -9.39
C LEU A 154 -9.32 10.83 -10.02
N LEU A 155 -8.71 9.81 -9.41
CA LEU A 155 -7.50 9.17 -9.95
C LEU A 155 -7.78 8.47 -11.29
N ASP A 156 -8.91 7.77 -11.41
CA ASP A 156 -9.32 7.14 -12.67
C ASP A 156 -9.58 8.21 -13.74
N ALA A 157 -10.35 9.26 -13.42
CA ALA A 157 -10.61 10.35 -14.37
C ALA A 157 -9.33 11.10 -14.80
N ALA A 158 -8.36 11.28 -13.89
CA ALA A 158 -7.13 12.01 -14.17
C ALA A 158 -6.08 11.18 -14.91
N LEU A 159 -5.95 9.89 -14.58
CA LEU A 159 -4.84 9.04 -15.04
C LEU A 159 -5.25 8.05 -16.13
N ASN A 160 -6.52 7.62 -16.19
CA ASN A 160 -7.01 6.60 -17.13
C ASN A 160 -7.62 7.19 -18.42
N GLY A 161 -7.01 8.25 -18.96
CA GLY A 161 -7.45 8.86 -20.22
C GLY A 161 -7.16 7.97 -21.44
N ARG A 162 -8.08 7.97 -22.44
CA ARG A 162 -8.03 7.15 -23.70
C ARG A 162 -6.73 7.27 -24.53
N ARG A 163 -5.84 8.21 -24.24
CA ARG A 163 -4.61 8.50 -25.00
C ARG A 163 -3.32 8.54 -24.16
N SER A 164 -3.39 8.18 -22.88
CA SER A 164 -2.26 8.30 -21.94
C SER A 164 -1.78 6.92 -21.47
N GLU A 165 -0.93 6.26 -22.25
CA GLU A 165 -0.30 4.99 -21.84
C GLU A 165 0.52 5.17 -20.54
N GLY A 166 1.19 6.32 -20.37
CA GLY A 166 1.92 6.65 -19.14
C GLY A 166 1.02 6.89 -17.93
N GLY A 167 -0.15 7.53 -18.11
CA GLY A 167 -1.13 7.74 -17.04
C GLY A 167 -1.70 6.42 -16.55
N ARG A 168 -1.99 5.49 -17.47
CA ARG A 168 -2.48 4.15 -17.12
C ARG A 168 -1.46 3.34 -16.33
N ALA A 169 -0.18 3.43 -16.67
CA ALA A 169 0.88 2.78 -15.89
C ALA A 169 0.96 3.33 -14.46
N ILE A 170 0.90 4.66 -14.28
CA ILE A 170 0.86 5.30 -12.95
C ILE A 170 -0.38 4.85 -12.19
N TYR A 171 -1.55 4.84 -12.83
CA TYR A 171 -2.81 4.40 -12.25
C TYR A 171 -2.72 2.96 -11.72
N LEU A 172 -2.17 2.02 -12.50
CA LEU A 172 -2.01 0.63 -12.08
C LEU A 172 -1.10 0.48 -10.86
N VAL A 173 0.03 1.22 -10.83
CA VAL A 173 0.95 1.21 -9.68
C VAL A 173 0.28 1.76 -8.43
N VAL A 174 -0.43 2.88 -8.55
CA VAL A 174 -1.15 3.50 -7.44
C VAL A 174 -2.27 2.59 -6.95
N MET A 175 -3.04 1.98 -7.85
CA MET A 175 -4.14 1.07 -7.47
C MET A 175 -3.60 -0.21 -6.82
N ALA A 176 -2.48 -0.76 -7.30
CA ALA A 176 -1.82 -1.89 -6.65
C ALA A 176 -1.37 -1.54 -5.22
N PHE A 177 -0.87 -0.32 -5.00
CA PHE A 177 -0.53 0.15 -3.65
C PHE A 177 -1.77 0.19 -2.73
N PHE A 178 -2.89 0.73 -3.20
CA PHE A 178 -4.15 0.72 -2.44
C PHE A 178 -4.66 -0.69 -2.14
N LEU A 179 -4.56 -1.61 -3.11
CA LEU A 179 -4.99 -3.00 -2.94
C LEU A 179 -4.17 -3.72 -1.85
N ASN A 180 -2.87 -3.45 -1.77
CA ASN A 180 -2.00 -3.98 -0.72
C ASN A 180 -2.22 -3.29 0.64
N GLY A 181 -2.76 -2.07 0.64
CA GLY A 181 -2.97 -1.25 1.83
C GLY A 181 -4.31 -1.43 2.54
N ILE A 182 -5.18 -2.35 2.11
CA ILE A 182 -6.56 -2.48 2.64
C ILE A 182 -6.62 -2.66 4.17
N GLY A 183 -5.59 -3.26 4.77
CA GLY A 183 -5.49 -3.46 6.23
C GLY A 183 -4.74 -2.37 6.98
N THR A 184 -4.28 -1.30 6.32
CA THR A 184 -3.52 -0.21 6.96
C THR A 184 -4.43 0.92 7.44
N SER A 185 -3.86 1.89 8.16
CA SER A 185 -4.60 3.08 8.59
C SER A 185 -4.84 4.03 7.41
N ALA A 186 -5.91 4.81 7.47
CA ALA A 186 -6.20 5.80 6.43
C ALA A 186 -5.03 6.81 6.35
N THR A 187 -4.51 7.20 7.50
CA THR A 187 -3.46 8.20 7.66
C THR A 187 -2.17 7.81 6.93
N VAL A 188 -1.79 6.54 6.99
CA VAL A 188 -0.61 6.02 6.27
C VAL A 188 -0.90 5.90 4.78
N LEU A 189 -2.07 5.37 4.42
CA LEU A 189 -2.44 5.10 3.03
C LEU A 189 -2.54 6.38 2.18
N PHE A 190 -3.28 7.37 2.67
CA PHE A 190 -3.48 8.63 1.96
C PHE A 190 -2.33 9.62 2.20
N GLY A 191 -1.65 9.55 3.34
CA GLY A 191 -0.54 10.45 3.67
C GLY A 191 0.67 10.30 2.74
N ALA A 192 0.89 9.10 2.20
CA ALA A 192 1.95 8.83 1.22
C ALA A 192 1.52 9.05 -0.24
N LEU A 193 0.23 9.33 -0.51
CA LEU A 193 -0.32 9.28 -1.86
C LEU A 193 0.34 10.26 -2.83
N ALA A 194 0.50 11.53 -2.45
CA ALA A 194 1.16 12.52 -3.32
C ALA A 194 2.62 12.15 -3.60
N GLN A 195 3.36 11.75 -2.57
CA GLN A 195 4.75 11.34 -2.71
C GLN A 195 4.86 10.12 -3.64
N GLN A 196 3.94 9.16 -3.51
CA GLN A 196 3.88 7.98 -4.35
C GLN A 196 3.57 8.33 -5.81
N ILE A 197 2.62 9.24 -6.07
CA ILE A 197 2.32 9.72 -7.43
C ILE A 197 3.53 10.43 -8.04
N LEU A 198 4.18 11.32 -7.28
CA LEU A 198 5.37 12.04 -7.74
C LEU A 198 6.54 11.09 -8.04
N ALA A 199 6.79 10.13 -7.15
CA ALA A 199 7.83 9.12 -7.34
C ALA A 199 7.53 8.24 -8.56
N SER A 200 6.29 7.76 -8.70
CA SER A 200 5.87 6.95 -9.85
C SER A 200 6.00 7.74 -11.16
N ALA A 201 5.59 9.01 -11.16
CA ALA A 201 5.73 9.89 -12.32
C ALA A 201 7.20 10.11 -12.69
N LEU A 202 8.09 10.31 -11.71
CA LEU A 202 9.52 10.49 -11.94
C LEU A 202 10.17 9.22 -12.50
N ILE A 203 9.87 8.06 -11.92
CA ILE A 203 10.40 6.75 -12.32
C ILE A 203 9.91 6.37 -13.72
N LEU A 204 8.63 6.61 -14.02
CA LEU A 204 8.02 6.24 -15.30
C LEU A 204 8.29 7.26 -16.42
N ARG A 205 8.76 8.47 -16.09
CA ARG A 205 9.13 9.51 -17.07
C ARG A 205 10.09 9.00 -18.16
N PRO A 206 11.21 8.29 -17.87
CA PRO A 206 12.07 7.71 -18.90
C PRO A 206 11.40 6.59 -19.71
N PHE A 207 10.55 5.77 -19.10
CA PHE A 207 9.87 4.67 -19.78
C PHE A 207 8.74 5.13 -20.71
N ALA A 208 8.08 6.24 -20.37
CA ALA A 208 7.04 6.86 -21.20
C ALA A 208 7.59 7.40 -22.54
N TYR A 209 8.89 7.75 -22.61
CA TYR A 209 9.55 8.15 -23.86
C TYR A 209 10.11 6.95 -24.64
N GLY A 210 10.43 5.83 -23.99
CA GLY A 210 11.10 4.67 -24.59
C GLY A 210 10.21 3.67 -25.33
N PHE A 211 8.89 3.67 -25.09
CA PHE A 211 7.96 2.69 -25.66
C PHE A 211 6.95 3.28 -26.67
N ARG A 212 7.41 4.20 -27.53
CA ARG A 212 6.71 4.39 -28.82
C ARG A 212 6.99 3.16 -29.67
N SER A 213 6.10 2.18 -29.62
CA SER A 213 6.02 1.17 -30.68
C SER A 213 5.82 1.92 -31.98
N ASP A 214 6.87 1.99 -32.79
CA ASP A 214 6.80 2.43 -34.18
C ASP A 214 6.07 1.33 -34.96
N ARG A 215 4.78 1.15 -34.66
CA ARG A 215 3.90 0.33 -35.46
C ARG A 215 3.60 1.16 -36.69
N LYS A 216 4.50 1.08 -37.69
CA LYS A 216 4.16 1.41 -39.07
C LYS A 216 2.86 0.66 -39.39
N GLU A 217 1.76 1.40 -39.47
CA GLU A 217 0.56 0.88 -40.09
C GLU A 217 0.96 0.42 -41.50
N PRO A 218 0.68 -0.84 -41.88
CA PRO A 218 0.88 -1.23 -43.27
C PRO A 218 0.01 -0.31 -44.11
N ALA A 219 0.64 0.40 -45.04
CA ALA A 219 -0.03 1.27 -45.97
C ALA A 219 -1.21 0.50 -46.58
N HIS A 220 -2.42 0.99 -46.35
CA HIS A 220 -3.55 0.60 -47.17
C HIS A 220 -3.18 0.99 -48.60
N GLU A 221 -2.74 0.03 -49.40
CA GLU A 221 -2.76 0.13 -50.85
C GLU A 221 -4.19 0.48 -51.24
N THR A 222 -4.38 1.76 -51.57
CA THR A 222 -5.52 2.22 -52.35
C THR A 222 -5.57 1.39 -53.62
N GLN A 223 -6.48 0.42 -53.67
CA GLN A 223 -6.91 -0.15 -54.94
C GLN A 223 -7.42 0.99 -55.81
N PRO A 224 -6.86 1.24 -57.01
CA PRO A 224 -7.43 2.22 -57.91
C PRO A 224 -8.78 1.68 -58.39
N GLY A 225 -9.83 2.46 -58.15
CA GLY A 225 -11.19 2.18 -58.59
C GLY A 225 -11.26 2.01 -60.10
N SER A 226 -11.93 0.93 -60.51
CA SER A 226 -13.17 0.98 -61.30
C SER A 226 -13.38 2.13 -62.30
N GLU A 227 -12.38 2.48 -63.10
CA GLU A 227 -12.50 3.29 -64.31
C GLU A 227 -12.38 2.40 -65.55
N GLN A 228 -13.34 1.49 -65.79
CA GLN A 228 -13.43 0.82 -67.10
C GLN A 228 -14.77 0.17 -67.49
N ALA A 229 -15.87 0.37 -66.75
CA ALA A 229 -17.17 -0.26 -67.09
C ALA A 229 -18.25 0.71 -67.60
N ALA A 230 -17.88 1.86 -68.18
CA ALA A 230 -18.85 2.80 -68.77
C ALA A 230 -18.55 3.19 -70.23
N ALA A 231 -17.64 2.49 -70.90
CA ALA A 231 -17.39 2.70 -72.32
C ALA A 231 -17.10 1.35 -72.99
N LEU A 232 -18.18 0.63 -73.33
CA LEU A 232 -18.37 -0.19 -74.55
C LEU A 232 -19.40 -1.30 -74.26
N GLN A 233 -20.51 -1.22 -75.02
CA GLN A 233 -21.64 -2.15 -75.18
C GLN A 233 -22.83 -1.95 -74.25
#